data_AF-A0A510L0E7-F1
#
_entry.id   AF-A0A510L0E7-F1
#
_cell.length_a   1.000
_cell.length_b   1.000
_cell.length_c   1.000
_cell.angle_alpha   90.00
_cell.angle_beta   90.00
_cell.angle_gamma   90.00
#
_symmetry.space_group_name_H-M   'P 1'
#
loop_
_entity.id
_entity.type
_entity.pdbx_description
1 polymer ?
#
loop_
_entity_poly.entity_id
_entity_poly.type
_entity_poly.pdbx_seq_one_letter_code
_entity_poly.pdbx_strand_id
1 'polypeptide(L)'
;MRNPNGYGSVIRLRGKRRKPFAVRVTTHWDKTGKQQYKYIGYYKTQKEANQQLFYYNEHPYNVDVQSLTFSEVYEKWKTEKFDTIGRSSQLGYIAAFKNSKILHQLRFVNLKSSDLQEVFSSTKIKYGSKKKIKILFNQLYAYAMKNDIISKDYSKYIDIGKIRKKTQESLLQIKRLKDCGICWMKMTGLTLF
;
A
#
# COMPACT_ATOMS: atom_id res chain seq x y z
N MET A 1 34.29 24.76 11.07
CA MET A 1 33.15 24.79 12.00
C MET A 1 32.73 23.37 12.35
N ARG A 2 32.32 23.13 13.59
CA ARG A 2 31.80 21.83 14.08
C ARG A 2 30.28 21.83 13.92
N ASN A 3 29.70 20.71 13.54
CA ASN A 3 28.24 20.58 13.42
C ASN A 3 27.56 20.68 14.80
N PRO A 4 26.29 21.12 14.86
CA PRO A 4 25.52 21.14 16.10
C PRO A 4 25.33 19.73 16.68
N ASN A 5 25.04 19.66 17.98
CA ASN A 5 24.84 18.39 18.69
C ASN A 5 23.68 17.60 18.08
N GLY A 6 23.85 16.28 17.94
CA GLY A 6 22.82 15.39 17.38
C GLY A 6 22.67 15.43 15.85
N TYR A 7 23.33 16.35 15.15
CA TYR A 7 23.19 16.55 13.68
C TYR A 7 23.77 15.41 12.83
N GLY A 8 24.57 14.52 13.42
CA GLY A 8 25.30 13.46 12.73
C GLY A 8 26.69 13.89 12.26
N SER A 9 27.34 13.05 11.47
CA SER A 9 28.72 13.28 11.01
C SER A 9 29.01 12.66 9.65
N VAL A 10 29.85 13.35 8.88
CA VAL A 10 30.45 12.81 7.66
C VAL A 10 31.88 12.36 7.97
N ILE A 11 32.19 11.10 7.69
CA ILE A 11 33.52 10.53 7.89
C ILE A 11 34.13 10.07 6.58
N ARG A 12 35.45 10.14 6.46
CA ARG A 12 36.19 9.52 5.36
C ARG A 12 36.65 8.13 5.78
N LEU A 13 36.21 7.12 5.06
CA LEU A 13 36.61 5.73 5.30
C LEU A 13 38.04 5.48 4.79
N ARG A 14 38.81 4.66 5.50
CA ARG A 14 40.21 4.34 5.16
C ARG A 14 40.33 3.44 3.93
N GLY A 15 41.29 3.70 3.04
CA GLY A 15 41.57 2.89 1.84
C GLY A 15 41.11 3.53 0.52
N LYS A 16 41.35 2.85 -0.61
CA LYS A 16 41.04 3.33 -1.96
C LYS A 16 39.64 2.86 -2.42
N ARG A 17 38.58 3.50 -1.91
CA ARG A 17 37.19 3.20 -2.30
C ARG A 17 36.69 4.17 -3.37
N ARG A 18 35.78 3.70 -4.24
CA ARG A 18 35.09 4.55 -5.24
C ARG A 18 34.24 5.66 -4.59
N LYS A 19 33.66 5.38 -3.42
CA LYS A 19 32.85 6.32 -2.61
C LYS A 19 33.38 6.35 -1.17
N PRO A 20 34.39 7.18 -0.86
CA PRO A 20 35.09 7.11 0.42
C PRO A 20 34.40 7.88 1.56
N PHE A 21 33.44 8.75 1.28
CA PHE A 21 32.76 9.55 2.31
C PHE A 21 31.47 8.86 2.75
N ALA A 22 31.31 8.62 4.06
CA ALA A 22 30.14 8.00 4.63
C ALA A 22 29.40 8.97 5.54
N VAL A 23 28.07 9.02 5.40
CA VAL A 23 27.20 9.82 6.27
C VAL A 23 26.64 8.89 7.35
N ARG A 24 26.85 9.25 8.62
CA ARG A 24 26.38 8.48 9.76
C ARG A 24 25.65 9.35 10.77
N VAL A 25 24.61 8.77 11.38
CA VAL A 25 23.84 9.40 12.45
C VAL A 25 23.79 8.45 13.64
N THR A 26 23.91 9.00 14.85
CA THR A 26 23.80 8.23 16.09
C THR A 26 22.34 7.84 16.30
N THR A 27 22.06 6.55 16.48
CA THR A 27 20.68 6.07 16.66
C THR A 27 20.38 5.80 18.12
N HIS A 28 21.19 4.97 18.77
CA HIS A 28 21.02 4.60 20.17
C HIS A 28 22.37 4.46 20.87
N TRP A 29 22.31 4.45 22.19
CA TRP A 29 23.45 4.12 23.04
C TRP A 29 23.25 2.73 23.60
N ASP A 30 24.27 1.88 23.50
CA ASP A 30 24.24 0.60 24.18
C ASP A 30 24.24 0.79 25.70
N LYS A 31 23.77 -0.24 26.42
CA LYS A 31 23.84 -0.30 27.89
C LYS A 31 25.26 -0.13 28.45
N THR A 32 26.28 -0.35 27.61
CA THR A 32 27.71 -0.17 27.90
C THR A 32 28.23 1.23 27.59
N GLY A 33 27.38 2.17 27.16
CA GLY A 33 27.76 3.54 26.81
C GLY A 33 28.38 3.69 25.42
N LYS A 34 28.37 2.65 24.57
CA LYS A 34 28.85 2.74 23.19
C LYS A 34 27.79 3.34 22.27
N GLN A 35 28.19 4.32 21.45
CA GLN A 35 27.32 4.91 20.43
C GLN A 35 27.13 3.95 19.26
N GLN A 36 25.87 3.62 18.95
CA GLN A 36 25.49 2.87 17.76
C GLN A 36 25.13 3.84 16.63
N TYR A 37 25.74 3.62 15.46
CA TYR A 37 25.57 4.50 14.31
C TYR A 37 24.79 3.82 13.19
N LYS A 38 23.82 4.53 12.60
CA LYS A 38 23.16 4.15 11.34
C LYS A 38 23.84 4.89 10.20
N TYR A 39 24.30 4.14 9.20
CA TYR A 39 24.86 4.70 7.98
C TYR A 39 23.72 5.02 7.01
N ILE A 40 23.63 6.27 6.58
CA ILE A 40 22.62 6.72 5.62
C ILE A 40 23.06 6.37 4.20
N GLY A 41 24.34 6.59 3.89
CA GLY A 41 24.86 6.35 2.55
C GLY A 41 26.35 6.64 2.40
N TYR A 42 26.86 6.32 1.21
CA TYR A 42 28.25 6.51 0.81
C TYR A 42 28.31 7.36 -0.46
N TYR A 43 29.25 8.31 -0.49
CA TYR A 43 29.33 9.36 -1.50
C TYR A 43 30.77 9.55 -2.01
N LYS A 44 30.90 10.13 -3.20
CA LYS A 44 32.20 10.32 -3.85
C LYS A 44 32.90 11.55 -3.30
N THR A 45 32.16 12.60 -2.96
CA THR A 45 32.71 13.88 -2.47
C THR A 45 32.16 14.24 -1.09
N GLN A 46 32.92 15.05 -0.33
CA GLN A 46 32.47 15.54 0.98
C GLN A 46 31.29 16.49 0.86
N LYS A 47 31.22 17.29 -0.20
CA LYS A 47 30.11 18.22 -0.47
C LYS A 47 28.79 17.46 -0.67
N GLU A 48 28.81 16.42 -1.48
CA GLU A 48 27.66 15.53 -1.73
C GLU A 48 27.19 14.86 -0.42
N ALA A 49 28.14 14.37 0.39
CA ALA A 49 27.82 13.79 1.70
C ALA A 49 27.20 14.81 2.68
N ASN A 50 27.72 16.04 2.72
CA ASN A 50 27.16 17.11 3.56
C ASN A 50 25.77 17.53 3.09
N GLN A 51 25.55 17.61 1.78
CA GLN A 51 24.22 17.86 1.23
C GLN A 51 23.23 16.78 1.66
N GLN A 52 23.61 15.50 1.57
CA GLN A 52 22.75 14.42 2.07
C GLN A 52 22.47 14.56 3.57
N LEU A 53 23.48 14.88 4.38
CA LEU A 53 23.30 15.05 5.82
C LEU A 53 22.32 16.20 6.12
N PHE A 54 22.44 17.31 5.39
CA PHE A 54 21.49 18.42 5.46
C PHE A 54 20.08 17.95 5.07
N TYR A 55 19.92 17.27 3.93
CA TYR A 55 18.62 16.76 3.50
C TYR A 55 17.99 15.83 4.54
N TYR A 56 18.78 14.95 5.16
CA TYR A 56 18.31 14.04 6.21
C TYR A 56 17.82 14.78 7.47
N ASN A 57 18.45 15.91 7.82
CA ASN A 57 18.05 16.68 8.99
C ASN A 57 16.87 17.62 8.71
N GLU A 58 16.80 18.22 7.51
CA GLU A 58 15.63 18.99 7.03
C GLU A 58 14.39 18.11 6.91
N HIS A 59 14.60 16.87 6.48
CA HIS A 59 13.58 15.88 6.28
C HIS A 59 13.86 14.72 7.24
N PRO A 60 13.50 14.84 8.54
CA PRO A 60 13.59 13.75 9.51
C PRO A 60 12.64 12.57 9.17
N TYR A 61 12.26 12.44 7.89
CA TYR A 61 11.65 11.28 7.30
C TYR A 61 12.57 10.10 7.51
N ASN A 62 12.25 9.37 8.57
CA ASN A 62 12.73 8.04 8.87
C ASN A 62 12.90 7.27 7.55
N VAL A 63 14.14 6.92 7.23
CA VAL A 63 14.47 5.97 6.15
C VAL A 63 13.59 4.71 6.25
N ASP A 64 13.12 4.42 7.46
CA ASP A 64 12.22 3.32 7.82
C ASP A 64 10.78 3.50 7.27
N VAL A 65 10.32 4.73 7.04
CA VAL A 65 8.99 5.01 6.46
C VAL A 65 8.97 4.72 4.97
N GLN A 66 10.03 5.05 4.24
CA GLN A 66 10.14 4.75 2.81
C GLN A 66 10.33 3.25 2.55
N SER A 67 10.87 2.51 3.53
CA SER A 67 10.98 1.05 3.43
C SER A 67 9.69 0.31 3.76
N LEU A 68 8.63 1.00 4.20
CA LEU A 68 7.38 0.33 4.59
C LEU A 68 6.79 -0.46 3.42
N THR A 69 6.46 -1.70 3.72
CA THR A 69 5.74 -2.61 2.83
C THR A 69 4.24 -2.31 2.84
N PHE A 70 3.54 -2.78 1.82
CA PHE A 70 2.08 -2.63 1.74
C PHE A 70 1.36 -3.25 2.94
N SER A 71 1.84 -4.40 3.44
CA SER A 71 1.30 -5.05 4.63
C SER A 71 1.47 -4.20 5.88
N GLU A 72 2.66 -3.60 6.08
CA GLU A 72 2.93 -2.75 7.25
C GLU A 72 2.10 -1.47 7.23
N VAL A 73 1.94 -0.83 6.06
CA VAL A 73 1.06 0.33 5.92
C VAL A 73 -0.39 -0.04 6.25
N TYR A 74 -0.85 -1.20 5.78
CA TYR A 74 -2.19 -1.69 6.09
C TYR A 74 -2.39 -1.94 7.59
N GLU A 75 -1.44 -2.57 8.28
CA GLU A 75 -1.58 -2.84 9.71
C GLU A 75 -1.59 -1.55 10.54
N LYS A 76 -0.74 -0.57 10.22
CA LYS A 76 -0.77 0.75 10.88
C LYS A 76 -2.08 1.51 10.63
N TRP A 77 -2.58 1.48 9.40
CA TRP A 77 -3.87 2.07 9.07
C TRP A 77 -5.03 1.36 9.80
N LYS A 78 -4.96 0.04 9.88
CA LYS A 78 -5.97 -0.82 10.52
C LYS A 78 -6.08 -0.53 12.02
N THR A 79 -4.96 -0.36 12.73
CA THR A 79 -4.97 -0.03 14.16
C THR A 79 -5.69 1.29 14.43
N GLU A 80 -5.57 2.28 13.55
CA GLU A 80 -6.27 3.56 13.73
C GLU A 80 -7.76 3.50 13.31
N LYS A 81 -8.08 2.74 12.25
CA LYS A 81 -9.43 2.77 11.66
C LYS A 81 -10.40 1.76 12.25
N PHE A 82 -9.93 0.62 12.73
CA PHE A 82 -10.84 -0.46 13.14
C PHE A 82 -11.62 -0.09 14.39
N ASP A 83 -11.06 0.75 15.27
CA ASP A 83 -11.73 1.22 16.48
C ASP A 83 -12.96 2.08 16.18
N THR A 84 -12.96 2.82 15.06
CA THR A 84 -14.10 3.68 14.65
C THR A 84 -15.15 2.94 13.83
N ILE A 85 -14.82 1.80 13.23
CA ILE A 85 -15.62 1.18 12.16
C ILE A 85 -16.29 -0.11 12.67
N GLY A 86 -17.57 -0.32 12.31
CA GLY A 86 -18.31 -1.54 12.65
C GLY A 86 -17.74 -2.84 12.03
N ARG A 87 -17.99 -3.96 12.71
CA ARG A 87 -17.45 -5.30 12.39
C ARG A 87 -17.67 -5.75 10.95
N SER A 88 -18.83 -5.47 10.36
CA SER A 88 -19.15 -5.85 8.98
C SER A 88 -18.23 -5.17 7.95
N SER A 89 -17.91 -3.90 8.18
CA SER A 89 -16.99 -3.13 7.34
C SER A 89 -15.54 -3.59 7.53
N GLN A 90 -15.12 -3.89 8.77
CA GLN A 90 -13.80 -4.47 9.05
C GLN A 90 -13.59 -5.78 8.27
N LEU A 91 -14.56 -6.70 8.29
CA LEU A 91 -14.51 -7.95 7.53
C LEU A 91 -14.35 -7.72 6.02
N GLY A 92 -15.02 -6.68 5.49
CA GLY A 92 -14.87 -6.27 4.10
C GLY A 92 -13.44 -5.84 3.76
N TYR A 93 -12.78 -5.07 4.63
CA TYR A 93 -11.39 -4.65 4.44
C TYR A 93 -10.41 -5.81 4.58
N ILE A 94 -10.62 -6.72 5.55
CA ILE A 94 -9.80 -7.92 5.72
C ILE A 94 -9.88 -8.79 4.46
N ALA A 95 -11.08 -9.00 3.91
CA ALA A 95 -11.26 -9.76 2.69
C ALA A 95 -10.59 -9.08 1.48
N ALA A 96 -10.71 -7.75 1.37
CA ALA A 96 -10.03 -6.98 0.32
C ALA A 96 -8.51 -7.12 0.41
N PHE A 97 -7.93 -6.97 1.60
CA PHE A 97 -6.50 -7.14 1.83
C PHE A 97 -6.01 -8.56 1.49
N LYS A 98 -6.78 -9.59 1.85
CA LYS A 98 -6.47 -10.99 1.49
C LYS A 98 -6.49 -11.25 -0.02
N ASN A 99 -7.20 -10.44 -0.81
CA ASN A 99 -7.20 -10.56 -2.27
C ASN A 99 -6.03 -9.83 -2.92
N SER A 100 -5.41 -8.86 -2.24
CA SER A 100 -4.26 -8.10 -2.74
C SER A 100 -2.90 -8.68 -2.31
N LYS A 101 -2.81 -10.02 -2.14
CA LYS A 101 -1.59 -10.72 -1.66
C LYS A 101 -0.33 -10.40 -2.45
N ILE A 102 -0.48 -10.22 -3.77
CA ILE A 102 0.63 -9.91 -4.69
C ILE A 102 1.38 -8.64 -4.23
N LEU A 103 0.67 -7.70 -3.61
CA LEU A 103 1.24 -6.42 -3.20
C LEU A 103 1.87 -6.45 -1.81
N HIS A 104 1.60 -7.46 -0.98
CA HIS A 104 1.91 -7.43 0.46
C HIS A 104 3.38 -7.17 0.78
N GLN A 105 4.28 -7.80 0.04
CA GLN A 105 5.73 -7.69 0.25
C GLN A 105 6.38 -6.54 -0.52
N LEU A 106 5.61 -5.84 -1.37
CA LEU A 106 6.12 -4.71 -2.13
C LEU A 106 6.20 -3.47 -1.25
N ARG A 107 7.24 -2.66 -1.47
CA ARG A 107 7.37 -1.34 -0.84
C ARG A 107 6.25 -0.45 -1.33
N PHE A 108 5.55 0.19 -0.40
CA PHE A 108 4.39 1.01 -0.70
C PHE A 108 4.74 2.18 -1.63
N VAL A 109 5.89 2.81 -1.42
CA VAL A 109 6.42 3.92 -2.23
C VAL A 109 6.64 3.54 -3.70
N ASN A 110 6.95 2.28 -3.97
CA ASN A 110 7.26 1.80 -5.31
C ASN A 110 6.03 1.39 -6.11
N LEU A 111 4.84 1.32 -5.49
CA LEU A 111 3.63 0.85 -6.14
C LEU A 111 3.18 1.79 -7.24
N LYS A 112 2.97 1.23 -8.43
CA LYS A 112 2.45 1.93 -9.61
C LYS A 112 1.01 1.51 -9.89
N SER A 113 0.35 2.27 -10.76
CA SER A 113 -1.00 1.94 -11.24
C SER A 113 -1.07 0.56 -11.91
N SER A 114 -0.01 0.12 -12.60
CA SER A 114 0.10 -1.23 -13.19
C SER A 114 -0.08 -2.33 -12.16
N ASP A 115 0.62 -2.21 -11.03
CA ASP A 115 0.68 -3.24 -9.98
C ASP A 115 -0.68 -3.31 -9.26
N LEU A 116 -1.30 -2.14 -9.03
CA LEU A 116 -2.65 -2.07 -8.47
C LEU A 116 -3.68 -2.70 -9.42
N GLN A 117 -3.54 -2.47 -10.73
CA GLN A 117 -4.44 -3.01 -11.75
C GLN A 117 -4.32 -4.53 -11.88
N GLU A 118 -3.13 -5.10 -11.70
CA GLU A 118 -2.87 -6.53 -11.74
C GLU A 118 -3.74 -7.32 -10.76
N VAL A 119 -4.01 -6.74 -9.58
CA VAL A 119 -4.93 -7.34 -8.59
C VAL A 119 -6.32 -7.59 -9.18
N PHE A 120 -6.79 -6.70 -10.06
CA PHE A 120 -8.11 -6.78 -10.70
C PHE A 120 -8.16 -7.65 -11.94
N SER A 121 -7.01 -7.90 -12.57
CA SER A 121 -6.86 -8.79 -13.72
C SER A 121 -7.10 -10.26 -13.36
N SER A 122 -7.01 -10.63 -12.07
CA SER A 122 -7.33 -11.98 -11.62
C SER A 122 -8.82 -12.32 -11.87
N THR A 123 -9.06 -13.39 -12.64
CA THR A 123 -10.38 -13.74 -13.21
C THR A 123 -11.43 -14.18 -12.18
N LYS A 124 -11.04 -14.37 -10.91
CA LYS A 124 -11.90 -14.96 -9.86
C LYS A 124 -12.67 -13.92 -9.03
N ILE A 125 -12.43 -12.62 -9.19
CA ILE A 125 -13.01 -11.59 -8.31
C ILE A 125 -14.32 -11.03 -8.89
N LYS A 126 -15.41 -11.18 -8.12
CA LYS A 126 -16.73 -10.59 -8.42
C LYS A 126 -16.66 -9.05 -8.38
N TYR A 127 -17.51 -8.38 -9.17
CA TYR A 127 -17.54 -6.92 -9.26
C TYR A 127 -17.68 -6.21 -7.90
N GLY A 128 -18.56 -6.69 -7.02
CA GLY A 128 -18.75 -6.13 -5.68
C GLY A 128 -17.47 -6.18 -4.84
N SER A 129 -16.72 -7.28 -4.93
CA SER A 129 -15.42 -7.43 -4.27
C SER A 129 -14.37 -6.50 -4.88
N LYS A 130 -14.34 -6.32 -6.21
CA LYS A 130 -13.47 -5.34 -6.87
C LYS A 130 -13.72 -3.92 -6.33
N LYS A 131 -14.99 -3.53 -6.17
CA LYS A 131 -15.33 -2.22 -5.59
C LYS A 131 -14.77 -2.05 -4.17
N LYS A 132 -14.87 -3.07 -3.32
CA LYS A 132 -14.31 -3.05 -1.96
C LYS A 132 -12.79 -2.95 -1.94
N ILE A 133 -12.09 -3.64 -2.85
CA ILE A 133 -10.63 -3.54 -3.00
C ILE A 133 -10.22 -2.12 -3.39
N LYS A 134 -10.90 -1.49 -4.36
CA LYS A 134 -10.61 -0.10 -4.72
C LYS A 134 -10.82 0.87 -3.55
N ILE A 135 -11.89 0.69 -2.77
CA ILE A 135 -12.13 1.52 -1.59
C ILE A 135 -10.99 1.36 -0.57
N LEU A 136 -10.52 0.13 -0.34
CA LEU A 136 -9.36 -0.12 0.54
C LEU A 136 -8.12 0.63 0.03
N PHE A 137 -7.80 0.52 -1.26
CA PHE A 137 -6.64 1.23 -1.83
C PHE A 137 -6.75 2.73 -1.66
N ASN A 138 -7.91 3.34 -1.95
CA ASN A 138 -8.10 4.77 -1.73
C ASN A 138 -7.88 5.17 -0.27
N GLN A 139 -8.33 4.37 0.70
CA GLN A 139 -8.13 4.61 2.13
C GLN A 139 -6.66 4.51 2.54
N LEU A 140 -5.94 3.50 2.04
CA LEU A 140 -4.51 3.32 2.32
C LEU A 140 -3.67 4.44 1.71
N TYR A 141 -3.97 4.84 0.46
CA TYR A 141 -3.27 5.97 -0.17
C TYR A 141 -3.58 7.29 0.55
N ALA A 142 -4.82 7.54 0.98
CA ALA A 142 -5.14 8.72 1.78
C ALA A 142 -4.38 8.75 3.11
N TYR A 143 -4.27 7.60 3.79
CA TYR A 143 -3.47 7.45 5.00
C TYR A 143 -1.97 7.67 4.74
N ALA A 144 -1.45 7.11 3.66
CA ALA A 144 -0.04 7.25 3.30
C ALA A 144 0.32 8.69 2.93
N MET A 145 -0.56 9.41 2.22
CA MET A 145 -0.40 10.83 1.93
C MET A 145 -0.45 11.67 3.22
N LYS A 146 -1.38 11.36 4.14
CA LYS A 146 -1.48 12.06 5.43
C LYS A 146 -0.21 11.96 6.27
N ASN A 147 0.49 10.82 6.20
CA ASN A 147 1.72 10.55 6.95
C ASN A 147 2.98 10.80 6.09
N ASP A 148 2.85 11.49 4.95
CA ASP A 148 3.94 11.84 4.03
C ASP A 148 4.81 10.64 3.60
N ILE A 149 4.20 9.44 3.54
CA ILE A 149 4.84 8.21 3.05
C ILE A 149 4.96 8.26 1.53
N ILE A 150 3.95 8.84 0.87
CA ILE A 150 3.84 8.93 -0.58
C ILE A 150 3.58 10.38 -0.98
N SER A 151 4.11 10.77 -2.14
CA SER A 151 3.87 12.08 -2.76
C SER A 151 2.73 12.08 -3.80
N LYS A 152 2.47 10.93 -4.47
CA LYS A 152 1.50 10.81 -5.57
C LYS A 152 0.50 9.69 -5.32
N ASP A 153 -0.78 10.01 -5.46
CA ASP A 153 -1.87 9.02 -5.32
C ASP A 153 -2.17 8.31 -6.64
N TYR A 154 -1.76 7.04 -6.74
CA TYR A 154 -2.02 6.19 -7.90
C TYR A 154 -3.37 5.47 -7.87
N SER A 155 -4.06 5.43 -6.72
CA SER A 155 -5.32 4.68 -6.54
C SER A 155 -6.46 5.19 -7.45
N LYS A 156 -6.40 6.48 -7.81
CA LYS A 156 -7.39 7.16 -8.65
C LYS A 156 -7.45 6.60 -10.08
N TYR A 157 -6.34 6.07 -10.59
CA TYR A 157 -6.22 5.61 -11.98
C TYR A 157 -6.67 4.17 -12.20
N ILE A 158 -7.17 3.49 -11.17
CA ILE A 158 -7.63 2.10 -11.26
C ILE A 158 -8.99 2.03 -11.95
N ASP A 159 -9.11 1.19 -12.97
CA ASP A 159 -10.39 0.89 -13.62
C ASP A 159 -10.91 -0.50 -13.19
N ILE A 160 -12.17 -0.54 -12.72
CA ILE A 160 -12.85 -1.78 -12.31
C ILE A 160 -13.65 -2.37 -13.48
N GLY A 161 -13.80 -1.64 -14.59
CA GLY A 161 -14.70 -1.96 -15.68
C GLY A 161 -16.17 -1.68 -15.35
N LYS A 162 -17.04 -1.90 -16.34
CA LYS A 162 -18.48 -1.66 -16.20
C LYS A 162 -19.21 -2.92 -15.74
N ILE A 163 -20.20 -2.76 -14.86
CA ILE A 163 -21.18 -3.81 -14.60
C ILE A 163 -21.93 -4.05 -15.91
N ARG A 164 -21.98 -5.31 -16.38
CA ARG A 164 -22.96 -5.68 -17.41
C ARG A 164 -24.35 -5.48 -16.80
N LYS A 165 -24.98 -4.33 -17.06
CA LYS A 165 -26.37 -4.10 -16.69
C LYS A 165 -27.18 -5.18 -17.40
N LYS A 166 -27.96 -5.98 -16.66
CA LYS A 166 -28.98 -6.82 -17.29
C LYS A 166 -29.94 -5.89 -18.00
N THR A 167 -30.07 -6.02 -19.32
CA THR A 167 -31.00 -5.23 -20.13
C THR A 167 -32.42 -5.40 -19.60
N GLN A 168 -33.23 -4.34 -19.63
CA GLN A 168 -34.64 -4.35 -19.18
C GLN A 168 -35.42 -5.54 -19.79
N GLU A 169 -35.15 -5.88 -21.05
CA GLU A 169 -35.72 -7.04 -21.75
C GLU A 169 -35.44 -8.37 -21.05
N SER A 170 -34.21 -8.59 -20.58
CA SER A 170 -33.86 -9.81 -19.84
C SER A 170 -34.56 -9.90 -18.47
N LEU A 171 -34.85 -8.76 -17.83
CA LEU A 171 -35.58 -8.70 -16.57
C LEU A 171 -37.08 -8.93 -16.77
N LEU A 172 -37.65 -8.38 -17.84
CA LEU A 172 -39.04 -8.59 -18.25
C LEU A 172 -39.26 -10.04 -18.68
N GLN A 173 -38.31 -10.66 -19.38
CA GLN A 173 -38.37 -12.06 -19.77
C GLN A 173 -38.29 -13.00 -18.55
N ILE A 174 -37.43 -12.69 -17.56
CA ILE A 174 -37.38 -13.43 -16.30
C ILE A 174 -38.68 -13.27 -15.49
N LYS A 175 -39.30 -12.07 -15.47
CA LYS A 175 -40.62 -11.88 -14.85
C LYS A 175 -41.71 -12.68 -15.58
N ARG A 176 -41.81 -12.56 -16.90
CA ARG A 176 -42.77 -13.32 -17.73
C ARG A 176 -42.62 -14.84 -17.55
N LEU A 177 -41.40 -15.35 -17.41
CA LEU A 177 -41.13 -16.78 -17.17
C LEU A 177 -41.47 -17.24 -15.75
N LYS A 178 -41.50 -16.33 -14.77
CA LYS A 178 -41.95 -16.61 -13.39
C LYS A 178 -43.47 -16.52 -13.25
N ASP A 179 -44.10 -15.62 -14.00
CA ASP A 179 -45.55 -15.44 -14.01
C ASP A 179 -46.25 -16.55 -14.81
N CYS A 180 -45.54 -17.17 -15.76
CA CYS A 180 -46.00 -18.34 -16.51
C CYS A 180 -45.62 -19.63 -15.77
N GLY A 181 -46.40 -20.01 -14.74
CA GLY A 181 -46.13 -21.13 -13.82
C GLY A 181 -45.85 -22.50 -14.45
N ILE A 182 -46.18 -22.70 -15.73
CA ILE A 182 -45.96 -23.95 -16.48
C ILE A 182 -44.52 -24.07 -17.02
N CYS A 183 -43.81 -22.95 -17.22
CA CYS A 183 -42.47 -22.96 -17.82
C CYS A 183 -41.35 -23.22 -16.80
N TRP A 184 -41.59 -22.86 -15.52
CA TRP A 184 -40.60 -22.99 -14.46
C TRP A 184 -40.31 -24.45 -14.08
N MET A 185 -41.33 -25.31 -14.04
CA MET A 185 -41.18 -26.75 -13.75
C MET A 185 -40.42 -27.53 -14.84
N LYS A 186 -40.57 -27.16 -16.12
CA LYS A 186 -39.84 -27.80 -17.23
C LYS A 186 -38.34 -27.47 -17.24
N MET A 187 -37.93 -26.31 -16.71
CA MET A 187 -36.50 -25.94 -16.62
C MET A 187 -35.78 -26.51 -15.40
N THR A 188 -36.49 -26.84 -14.30
CA THR A 188 -35.88 -27.39 -13.08
C THR A 188 -35.80 -28.91 -13.07
N GLY A 189 -36.25 -29.61 -14.12
CA GLY A 189 -36.20 -31.08 -14.19
C GLY A 189 -37.00 -31.78 -13.09
N LEU A 190 -38.00 -31.11 -12.51
CA LEU A 190 -38.97 -31.75 -11.62
C LEU A 190 -40.15 -32.23 -12.46
N THR A 191 -40.14 -33.51 -12.82
CA THR A 191 -41.32 -34.23 -13.30
C THR A 191 -42.34 -34.33 -12.16
N LEU A 192 -43.57 -33.85 -12.40
CA LEU A 192 -44.73 -34.11 -11.55
C LEU A 192 -45.02 -35.62 -11.56
N PHE A 193 -45.08 -36.23 -10.38
CA PHE A 193 -45.92 -37.40 -10.13
C PHE A 193 -47.33 -36.95 -9.79
#